data_AF-A0A0G8DKF8-F1
#
_entry.id   AF-A0A0G8DKF8-F1
#
_cell.length_a   1.000
_cell.length_b   1.000
_cell.length_c   1.000
_cell.angle_alpha   90.00
_cell.angle_beta   90.00
_cell.angle_gamma   90.00
#
_symmetry.space_group_name_H-M   'P 1'
#
loop_
_entity.id
_entity.type
_entity.pdbx_description
1 polymer ?
#
loop_
_entity_poly.entity_id
_entity_poly.type
_entity_poly.pdbx_seq_one_letter_code
_entity_poly.pdbx_strand_id
1 'polypeptide(L)'
;MKKKEKIQSPILDETLPHQMNFPSFKGTGKTMQQPFVNQYDVVIGDSKYNSENSPLHNWSDEVDPAIMAGDEWIHPTNDIGWISEENQELLKNESDNKKEAFMHPQFGIND
;
A
#
# COMPACT_ATOMS: atom_id res chain seq x y z
N MET A 1 26.11 -2.73 -14.18
CA MET A 1 25.17 -2.28 -13.14
C MET A 1 24.18 -1.34 -13.83
N LYS A 2 22.89 -1.69 -13.91
CA LYS A 2 21.86 -0.78 -14.46
C LYS A 2 21.85 0.49 -13.58
N LYS A 3 21.83 1.68 -14.18
CA LYS A 3 21.62 2.94 -13.44
C LYS A 3 20.28 2.78 -12.70
N LYS A 4 20.27 2.95 -11.37
CA LYS A 4 19.01 3.05 -10.62
C LYS A 4 18.32 4.30 -11.11
N GLU A 5 17.27 4.14 -11.92
CA GLU A 5 16.41 5.26 -12.27
C GLU A 5 15.83 5.85 -10.99
N LYS A 6 15.82 7.17 -10.90
CA LYS A 6 15.31 7.86 -9.72
C LYS A 6 13.79 7.82 -9.79
N ILE A 7 13.19 6.93 -8.99
CA ILE A 7 11.73 6.84 -8.88
C ILE A 7 11.21 8.14 -8.29
N GLN A 8 10.24 8.74 -8.97
CA GLN A 8 9.60 9.96 -8.49
C GLN A 8 8.69 9.63 -7.31
N SER A 9 8.94 10.27 -6.18
CA SER A 9 8.12 10.09 -4.99
C SER A 9 6.91 11.03 -5.02
N PRO A 10 5.71 10.53 -4.71
CA PRO A 10 4.51 11.36 -4.58
C PRO A 10 4.39 12.01 -3.18
N ILE A 11 5.30 11.70 -2.26
CA ILE A 11 5.24 12.16 -0.87
C ILE A 11 5.57 13.65 -0.77
N LEU A 12 4.73 14.39 -0.05
CA LEU A 12 4.95 15.79 0.30
C LEU A 12 4.60 16.02 1.77
N ASP A 13 5.57 16.49 2.58
CA ASP A 13 5.42 16.76 4.02
C ASP A 13 4.71 15.63 4.80
N GLU A 14 5.21 14.40 4.64
CA GLU A 14 4.64 13.20 5.30
C GLU A 14 3.15 12.97 4.99
N THR A 15 2.69 13.35 3.80
CA THR A 15 1.35 13.04 3.27
C THR A 15 1.36 12.84 1.75
N LEU A 16 0.17 12.55 1.18
CA LEU A 16 -0.07 12.31 -0.25
C LEU A 16 -1.18 13.26 -0.75
N PRO A 17 -0.85 14.49 -1.15
CA PRO A 17 -1.83 15.54 -1.44
C PRO A 17 -2.80 15.21 -2.60
N HIS A 18 -2.39 14.34 -3.53
CA HIS A 18 -3.23 13.89 -4.64
C HIS A 18 -4.29 12.86 -4.21
N GLN A 19 -4.13 12.25 -3.04
CA GLN A 19 -5.13 11.35 -2.46
C GLN A 19 -6.01 12.13 -1.48
N MET A 20 -7.27 12.31 -1.85
CA MET A 20 -8.24 12.99 -0.99
C MET A 20 -8.36 12.28 0.36
N ASN A 21 -8.35 13.05 1.45
CA ASN A 21 -8.44 12.56 2.83
C ASN A 21 -7.30 11.65 3.29
N PHE A 22 -6.18 11.58 2.56
CA PHE A 22 -5.02 10.85 3.06
C PHE A 22 -4.46 11.53 4.33
N PRO A 23 -4.17 10.78 5.40
CA PRO A 23 -3.68 11.37 6.64
C PRO A 23 -2.26 11.92 6.48
N SER A 24 -1.86 12.80 7.39
CA SER A 24 -0.44 13.11 7.57
C SER A 24 0.15 12.18 8.62
N PHE A 25 1.33 11.63 8.32
CA PHE A 25 2.12 10.82 9.25
C PHE A 25 2.96 11.70 10.20
N LYS A 26 2.94 13.02 10.02
CA LYS A 26 3.69 13.96 10.85
C LYS A 26 3.26 13.87 12.31
N GLY A 27 4.24 13.72 13.21
CA GLY A 27 4.00 13.63 14.65
C GLY A 27 3.50 12.27 15.14
N THR A 28 3.40 11.25 14.28
CA THR A 28 2.96 9.88 14.64
C THR A 28 4.11 8.96 15.06
N GLY A 29 5.34 9.47 15.07
CA GLY A 29 6.56 8.65 15.25
C GLY A 29 6.93 7.76 14.05
N LYS A 30 6.08 7.70 13.01
CA LYS A 30 6.32 6.97 11.75
C LYS A 30 6.74 7.94 10.65
N THR A 31 7.70 7.52 9.83
CA THR A 31 8.17 8.27 8.65
C THR A 31 7.68 7.57 7.39
N MET A 32 7.12 8.33 6.44
CA MET A 32 6.72 7.81 5.16
C MET A 32 7.92 7.29 4.36
N GLN A 33 7.77 6.09 3.81
CA GLN A 33 8.80 5.42 3.03
C GLN A 33 8.73 5.82 1.56
N GLN A 34 9.89 5.93 0.91
CA GLN A 34 9.94 6.21 -0.52
C GLN A 34 9.47 4.98 -1.34
N PRO A 35 8.93 5.20 -2.55
CA PRO A 35 8.59 4.10 -3.44
C PRO A 35 9.79 3.17 -3.69
N PHE A 36 9.52 1.89 -3.84
CA PHE A 36 10.54 0.86 -4.07
C PHE A 36 10.16 -0.08 -5.22
N VAL A 37 11.11 -0.89 -5.67
CA VAL A 37 10.88 -1.94 -6.66
C VAL A 37 10.87 -3.27 -5.93
N ASN A 38 9.83 -4.07 -6.12
CA ASN A 38 9.71 -5.41 -5.52
C ASN A 38 10.49 -6.46 -6.33
N GLN A 39 10.44 -7.73 -5.91
CA GLN A 39 11.17 -8.82 -6.60
C GLN A 39 10.69 -9.10 -8.04
N TYR A 40 9.51 -8.59 -8.43
CA TYR A 40 8.91 -8.80 -9.75
C TYR A 40 9.16 -7.62 -10.71
N ASP A 41 10.09 -6.73 -10.36
CA ASP A 41 10.38 -5.50 -11.11
C ASP A 41 9.15 -4.55 -11.21
N VAL A 42 8.27 -4.56 -10.19
CA VAL A 42 7.12 -3.64 -10.08
C VAL A 42 7.43 -2.53 -9.09
N VAL A 43 7.13 -1.28 -9.46
CA VAL A 43 7.24 -0.11 -8.59
C VAL A 43 6.05 -0.04 -7.64
N ILE A 44 6.33 -0.04 -6.34
CA ILE A 44 5.36 0.00 -5.25
C ILE A 44 5.40 1.37 -4.59
N GLY A 45 4.24 2.02 -4.44
CA GLY A 45 4.09 3.31 -3.74
C GLY A 45 4.35 4.56 -4.59
N ASP A 46 4.44 4.47 -5.91
CA ASP A 46 4.56 5.65 -6.79
C ASP A 46 3.20 6.28 -7.19
N SER A 47 2.09 5.65 -6.78
CA SER A 47 0.71 6.00 -7.12
C SER A 47 0.38 5.97 -8.62
N LYS A 48 1.20 5.34 -9.46
CA LYS A 48 0.98 5.25 -10.93
C LYS A 48 0.37 3.92 -11.35
N TYR A 49 0.60 2.85 -10.59
CA TYR A 49 0.09 1.50 -10.86
C TYR A 49 0.39 0.96 -12.29
N ASN A 50 1.44 1.48 -12.93
CA ASN A 50 1.66 1.31 -14.37
C ASN A 50 3.03 0.69 -14.71
N SER A 51 3.58 -0.14 -13.82
CA SER A 51 4.79 -0.90 -14.13
C SER A 51 4.49 -1.95 -15.20
N GLU A 52 5.32 -2.07 -16.23
CA GLU A 52 5.09 -3.00 -17.35
C GLU A 52 4.95 -4.46 -16.90
N ASN A 53 5.66 -4.88 -15.84
CA ASN A 53 5.59 -6.23 -15.30
C ASN A 53 4.46 -6.43 -14.28
N SER A 54 3.63 -5.42 -14.03
CA SER A 54 2.54 -5.49 -13.06
C SER A 54 1.36 -6.32 -13.59
N PRO A 55 0.74 -7.18 -12.77
CA PRO A 55 -0.54 -7.81 -13.09
C PRO A 55 -1.65 -6.78 -13.38
N LEU A 56 -1.62 -5.60 -12.74
CA LEU A 56 -2.58 -4.53 -13.02
C LEU A 56 -2.39 -3.90 -14.39
N HIS A 57 -1.14 -3.76 -14.84
CA HIS A 57 -0.85 -3.19 -16.17
C HIS A 57 -1.28 -4.14 -17.29
N ASN A 58 -1.19 -5.45 -17.06
CA ASN A 58 -1.53 -6.50 -18.02
C ASN A 58 -2.81 -7.26 -17.62
N TRP A 59 -3.78 -6.58 -17.01
CA TRP A 59 -4.96 -7.25 -16.47
C TRP A 59 -5.78 -7.96 -17.56
N SER A 60 -6.23 -9.17 -17.25
CA SER A 60 -7.18 -9.94 -18.07
C SER A 60 -8.00 -10.88 -17.18
N ASP A 61 -9.03 -11.51 -17.73
CA ASP A 61 -9.84 -12.50 -17.01
C ASP A 61 -9.05 -13.77 -16.64
N GLU A 62 -7.85 -13.94 -17.20
CA GLU A 62 -6.96 -15.08 -16.92
C GLU A 62 -5.96 -14.78 -15.78
N VAL A 63 -5.86 -13.52 -15.34
CA VAL A 63 -4.98 -13.12 -14.24
C VAL A 63 -5.65 -13.45 -12.92
N ASP A 64 -5.10 -14.43 -12.19
CA ASP A 64 -5.52 -14.72 -10.82
C ASP A 64 -5.11 -13.57 -9.89
N PRO A 65 -6.07 -12.83 -9.27
CA PRO A 65 -5.74 -11.73 -8.38
C PRO A 65 -4.87 -12.13 -7.17
N ALA A 66 -4.88 -13.40 -6.78
CA ALA A 66 -4.09 -13.92 -5.67
C ALA A 66 -2.58 -13.75 -5.87
N ILE A 67 -2.09 -13.58 -7.11
CA ILE A 67 -0.70 -13.22 -7.40
C ILE A 67 -0.26 -11.93 -6.69
N MET A 68 -1.18 -11.00 -6.46
CA MET A 68 -0.93 -9.72 -5.79
C MET A 68 -1.10 -9.78 -4.27
N ALA A 69 -1.17 -10.97 -3.69
CA ALA A 69 -1.22 -11.14 -2.23
C ALA A 69 0.19 -11.12 -1.61
N GLY A 70 0.28 -10.65 -0.37
CA GLY A 70 1.50 -10.65 0.44
C GLY A 70 2.29 -9.34 0.43
N ASP A 71 3.34 -9.31 1.24
CA ASP A 71 4.06 -8.08 1.61
C ASP A 71 4.73 -7.36 0.43
N GLU A 72 5.06 -8.07 -0.65
CA GLU A 72 5.72 -7.52 -1.84
C GLU A 72 4.83 -6.57 -2.66
N TRP A 73 3.53 -6.53 -2.36
CA TRP A 73 2.54 -5.70 -3.05
C TRP A 73 2.02 -4.55 -2.18
N ILE A 74 2.47 -4.48 -0.92
CA ILE A 74 1.98 -3.53 0.08
C ILE A 74 3.05 -2.48 0.35
N HIS A 75 2.70 -1.20 0.18
CA HIS A 75 3.55 -0.13 0.64
C HIS A 75 3.20 0.25 2.10
N PRO A 76 4.17 0.27 3.04
CA PRO A 76 3.86 0.42 4.47
C PRO A 76 3.21 1.75 4.84
N THR A 77 3.45 2.81 4.06
CA THR A 77 2.96 4.16 4.36
C THR A 77 2.30 4.85 3.16
N ASN A 78 2.06 4.14 2.06
CA ASN A 78 1.44 4.67 0.85
C ASN A 78 0.48 3.62 0.31
N ASP A 79 -0.50 3.32 1.14
CA ASP A 79 -1.58 2.39 0.84
C ASP A 79 -2.90 3.16 0.92
N ILE A 80 -3.79 2.95 -0.03
CA ILE A 80 -5.09 3.62 -0.09
C ILE A 80 -5.94 3.33 1.16
N GLY A 81 -5.70 2.22 1.85
CA GLY A 81 -6.34 1.87 3.11
C GLY A 81 -6.18 2.94 4.18
N TRP A 82 -5.10 3.72 4.20
CA TRP A 82 -4.90 4.80 5.18
C TRP A 82 -5.93 5.93 5.09
N ILE A 83 -6.71 6.00 4.00
CA ILE A 83 -7.82 6.95 3.86
C ILE A 83 -8.99 6.59 4.80
N SER A 84 -9.18 5.31 5.15
CA SER A 84 -10.29 4.88 5.99
C SER A 84 -10.19 5.47 7.40
N GLU A 85 -11.34 5.80 8.00
CA GLU A 85 -11.39 6.41 9.34
C GLU A 85 -10.74 5.50 10.38
N GLU A 86 -10.99 4.19 10.30
CA GLU A 86 -10.44 3.18 11.21
C GLU A 86 -8.91 3.15 11.15
N ASN A 87 -8.33 3.19 9.96
CA ASN A 87 -6.87 3.21 9.80
C ASN A 87 -6.26 4.54 10.25
N GLN A 88 -6.97 5.66 10.06
CA GLN A 88 -6.52 6.94 10.59
C GLN A 88 -6.54 6.98 12.12
N GLU A 89 -7.51 6.33 12.77
CA GLU A 89 -7.54 6.18 14.22
C GLU A 89 -6.36 5.33 14.73
N LEU A 90 -6.03 4.24 14.04
CA LEU A 90 -4.85 3.42 14.35
C LEU A 90 -3.56 4.25 14.27
N LEU A 91 -3.44 5.13 13.26
CA LEU A 91 -2.30 6.02 13.10
C LEU A 91 -2.18 7.03 14.25
N LYS A 92 -3.30 7.56 14.74
CA LYS A 92 -3.35 8.52 15.86
C LYS A 92 -3.07 7.87 17.22
N ASN A 93 -3.54 6.64 17.41
CA ASN A 93 -3.43 5.94 18.69
C ASN A 93 -2.09 5.21 18.87
N GLU A 94 -1.16 5.32 17.91
CA GLU A 94 0.15 4.64 17.86
C GLU A 94 0.05 3.11 18.11
N SER A 95 -1.13 2.53 17.89
CA SER A 95 -1.37 1.12 18.13
C SER A 95 -0.93 0.31 16.92
N ASP A 96 0.34 -0.13 16.90
CA ASP A 96 0.82 -1.20 16.02
C ASP A 96 0.22 -2.57 16.43
N ASN A 97 -1.08 -2.62 16.70
CA ASN A 97 -1.80 -3.83 17.00
C ASN A 97 -2.04 -4.60 15.68
N LYS A 98 -0.97 -5.16 15.11
CA LYS A 98 -1.00 -6.21 14.06
C LYS A 98 -1.84 -7.45 14.45
N LYS A 99 -2.48 -7.46 15.62
CA LYS A 99 -3.18 -8.60 16.21
C LYS A 99 -4.63 -8.72 15.77
N GLU A 100 -5.25 -7.68 15.24
CA GLU A 100 -6.62 -7.74 14.74
C GLU A 100 -6.62 -7.71 13.22
N ALA A 101 -6.02 -8.73 12.61
CA ALA A 101 -6.33 -9.02 11.22
C ALA A 101 -7.82 -9.34 11.14
N PHE A 102 -8.58 -8.58 10.36
CA PHE A 102 -9.96 -8.90 10.01
C PHE A 102 -9.93 -10.26 9.31
N MET A 103 -10.25 -11.34 10.02
CA MET A 103 -10.28 -12.68 9.45
C MET A 103 -11.64 -12.92 8.82
N HIS A 104 -11.66 -13.45 7.60
CA HIS A 104 -12.91 -13.96 7.04
C HIS A 104 -13.45 -15.07 7.95
N PRO A 105 -14.74 -15.05 8.32
CA PRO A 105 -15.33 -16.11 9.11
C PRO A 105 -15.15 -17.44 8.37
N GLN A 106 -14.61 -18.43 9.07
CA GLN A 106 -14.29 -19.74 8.49
C GLN A 106 -15.55 -20.53 8.07
N PHE A 107 -16.72 -20.12 8.54
CA PHE A 107 -18.01 -20.72 8.23
C PHE A 107 -19.00 -19.60 7.85
N GLY A 108 -19.90 -19.89 6.90
CA GLY A 108 -20.96 -18.97 6.51
C GLY A 108 -21.93 -18.73 7.67
N ILE A 109 -22.66 -17.61 7.64
CA ILE A 109 -23.56 -17.18 8.73
C ILE A 109 -24.79 -18.10 8.88
N ASN A 110 -24.89 -19.21 8.13
CA ASN A 110 -26.10 -20.04 8.01
C ASN A 110 -25.88 -21.56 8.14
N ASP A 111 -24.83 -22.02 8.82
CA ASP A 111 -24.69 -23.45 9.16
C ASP A 111 -25.34 -23.80 10.51
#